data_AF-A0A920IKV1-F1
#
_entry.id   AF-A0A920IKV1-F1
#
_cell.length_a   1.000
_cell.length_b   1.000
_cell.length_c   1.000
_cell.angle_alpha   90.00
_cell.angle_beta   90.00
_cell.angle_gamma   90.00
#
_symmetry.space_group_name_H-M   'P 1'
#
loop_
_entity.id
_entity.type
_entity.pdbx_description
1 polymer ?
#
loop_
_entity_poly.entity_id
_entity_poly.type
_entity_poly.pdbx_seq_one_letter_code
_entity_poly.pdbx_strand_id
1 'polypeptide(L)'
;MAKNIVEKSAAPSLQESVIYSLDMGSLLAGTKYRGDFEKRLKGILKELANIPNAILFIDEIHTIIGAGATSGGVMDASNLLKPVLGKEGIKFIGSTTFKEYRTIFEQDRALSRRFQKVDLVEPSVQETIKILEGLKKKYEQHHELKYSKASLKAAAELSAKHINDKFLPDKAIDVIDEAGARLRLNLNIKRKTVNEQDVERVISLMAQIPEKSVSTKDRVSLGKLEEDLKRVIFGQDEAIQKLSNSIMMSRAGLGEEEKPIGSFLFSGPTGVGKTEVSRQLAKILGVELIRFDMSEYMERHTVSRLIGAPPGYVGYDQGGLLTEAVSKNPHSVILLDEIEKAHPEVFNVLLQVMDHGMLTDNNGRQASF
;
A
#
# COMPACT_ATOMS: atom_id res chain seq x y z
N MET A 1 21.75 2.72 -13.50
CA MET A 1 22.37 3.34 -14.71
C MET A 1 23.62 4.16 -14.36
N ALA A 2 23.54 5.22 -13.54
CA ALA A 2 24.69 6.07 -13.19
C ALA A 2 25.91 5.27 -12.72
N LYS A 3 25.71 4.31 -11.81
CA LYS A 3 26.76 3.38 -11.35
C LYS A 3 27.47 2.66 -12.51
N ASN A 4 26.71 2.12 -13.47
CA ASN A 4 27.28 1.39 -14.62
C ASN A 4 28.07 2.30 -15.56
N ILE A 5 27.69 3.59 -15.66
CA ILE A 5 28.47 4.58 -16.43
C ILE A 5 29.83 4.78 -15.77
N VAL A 6 29.84 5.02 -14.45
CA VAL A 6 31.08 5.21 -13.67
C VAL A 6 31.97 3.96 -13.71
N GLU A 7 31.37 2.77 -13.61
CA GLU A 7 32.07 1.49 -13.69
C GLU A 7 32.42 1.04 -15.12
N LYS A 8 32.12 1.88 -16.14
CA LYS A 8 32.35 1.59 -17.56
C LYS A 8 31.69 0.28 -18.05
N SER A 9 30.61 -0.13 -17.41
CA SER A 9 29.80 -1.32 -17.75
C SER A 9 28.51 -0.95 -18.51
N ALA A 10 28.27 0.34 -18.78
CA ALA A 10 27.18 0.80 -19.62
C ALA A 10 27.45 0.58 -21.13
N ALA A 11 26.38 0.60 -21.93
CA ALA A 11 26.47 0.51 -23.39
C ALA A 11 27.37 1.64 -23.96
N PRO A 12 28.09 1.41 -25.07
CA PRO A 12 29.05 2.38 -25.61
C PRO A 12 28.48 3.79 -25.82
N SER A 13 27.21 3.89 -26.23
CA SER A 13 26.50 5.16 -26.46
C SER A 13 26.17 5.96 -25.19
N LEU A 14 26.44 5.41 -24.01
CA LEU A 14 26.15 5.99 -22.70
C LEU A 14 27.40 6.13 -21.81
N GLN A 15 28.57 5.65 -22.24
CA GLN A 15 29.78 5.65 -21.41
C GLN A 15 30.27 7.05 -21.05
N GLU A 16 30.07 8.03 -21.94
CA GLU A 16 30.44 9.43 -21.72
C GLU A 16 29.26 10.29 -21.23
N SER A 17 28.12 9.67 -20.92
CA SER A 17 26.94 10.42 -20.46
C SER A 17 27.04 10.78 -18.98
N VAL A 18 26.52 11.96 -18.63
CA VAL A 18 26.35 12.39 -17.24
C VAL A 18 24.86 12.54 -16.95
N ILE A 19 24.40 11.91 -15.87
CA ILE A 19 23.00 11.97 -15.42
C ILE A 19 22.86 13.08 -14.38
N TYR A 20 22.03 14.07 -14.66
CA TYR A 20 21.67 15.16 -13.78
C TYR A 20 20.27 14.92 -13.24
N SER A 21 20.11 14.81 -11.91
CA SER A 21 18.79 14.73 -11.29
C SER A 21 18.25 16.13 -11.02
N LEU A 22 16.99 16.36 -11.41
CA LEU A 22 16.29 17.61 -11.15
C LEU A 22 15.67 17.58 -9.74
N ASP A 23 16.12 18.47 -8.87
CA ASP A 23 15.49 18.67 -7.56
C ASP A 23 14.37 19.72 -7.66
N MET A 24 13.13 19.24 -7.57
CA MET A 24 11.93 20.07 -7.58
C MET A 24 11.83 21.00 -6.36
N GLY A 25 12.30 20.55 -5.19
CA GLY A 25 12.27 21.35 -3.97
C GLY A 25 13.13 22.60 -4.10
N SER A 26 14.37 22.44 -4.56
CA SER A 26 15.28 23.56 -4.82
C SER A 26 14.78 24.49 -5.93
N LEU A 27 14.11 23.96 -6.94
CA LEU A 27 13.52 24.77 -8.02
C LEU A 27 12.42 25.70 -7.51
N LEU A 28 11.55 25.19 -6.64
CA LEU A 28 10.42 25.93 -6.06
C LEU A 28 10.86 26.87 -4.94
N ALA A 29 11.91 26.53 -4.20
CA ALA A 29 12.42 27.33 -3.09
C ALA A 29 12.75 28.78 -3.52
N GLY A 30 12.11 29.75 -2.87
CA GLY A 30 12.29 31.17 -3.17
C GLY A 30 11.68 31.64 -4.50
N THR A 31 10.88 30.81 -5.17
CA THR A 31 10.01 31.28 -6.27
C THR A 31 8.73 31.85 -5.67
N LYS A 32 8.44 33.11 -5.98
CA LYS A 32 7.23 33.79 -5.49
C LYS A 32 6.13 33.77 -6.54
N TYR A 33 6.52 33.65 -7.80
CA TYR A 33 5.63 33.62 -8.95
C TYR A 33 5.98 32.47 -9.89
N ARG A 34 4.97 31.97 -10.62
CA ARG A 34 5.11 30.94 -11.66
C ARG A 34 6.23 31.24 -12.66
N GLY A 35 6.38 32.50 -13.07
CA GLY A 35 7.39 32.93 -14.03
C GLY A 35 8.83 32.75 -13.53
N ASP A 36 9.08 32.78 -12.22
CA ASP A 36 10.43 32.61 -11.65
C ASP A 36 10.92 31.18 -11.85
N PHE A 37 10.04 30.21 -11.61
CA PHE A 37 10.32 28.79 -11.88
C PHE A 37 10.53 28.53 -13.37
N GLU A 38 9.64 29.04 -14.23
CA GLU A 38 9.75 28.84 -15.67
C GLU A 38 11.09 29.38 -16.19
N LYS A 39 11.53 30.55 -15.67
CA LYS A 39 12.83 31.14 -15.97
C LYS A 39 13.99 30.27 -15.49
N ARG A 40 13.92 29.72 -14.26
CA ARG A 40 14.95 28.82 -13.71
C ARG A 40 15.06 27.53 -14.51
N LEU A 41 13.93 26.86 -14.76
CA LEU A 41 13.90 25.63 -15.53
C LEU A 41 14.42 25.85 -16.96
N LYS A 42 14.02 26.94 -17.60
CA LYS A 42 14.56 27.33 -18.92
C LYS A 42 16.06 27.58 -18.89
N GLY A 43 16.59 28.16 -17.81
CA GLY A 43 18.03 28.35 -17.59
C GLY A 43 18.76 27.01 -17.51
N ILE A 44 18.28 26.09 -16.68
CA ILE A 44 18.84 24.74 -16.52
C ILE A 44 18.84 23.99 -17.86
N LEU A 45 17.72 24.00 -18.58
CA LEU A 45 17.63 23.35 -19.90
C LEU A 45 18.62 23.96 -20.90
N LYS A 46 18.86 25.28 -20.85
CA LYS A 46 19.83 25.94 -21.74
C LYS A 46 21.27 25.55 -21.39
N GLU A 47 21.61 25.46 -20.12
CA GLU A 47 22.95 25.03 -19.67
C GLU A 47 23.21 23.57 -20.02
N LEU A 48 22.26 22.68 -19.72
CA LEU A 48 22.36 21.26 -20.03
C LEU A 48 22.47 21.00 -21.54
N ALA A 49 21.84 21.82 -22.39
CA ALA A 49 21.94 21.70 -23.85
C ALA A 49 23.36 21.92 -24.38
N ASN A 50 24.21 22.65 -23.65
CA ASN A 50 25.60 22.87 -24.03
C ASN A 50 26.54 21.79 -23.50
N ILE A 51 26.06 20.88 -22.65
CA ILE A 51 26.85 19.80 -22.08
C ILE A 51 26.70 18.56 -22.97
N PRO A 52 27.79 18.06 -23.59
CA PRO A 52 27.71 16.89 -24.44
C PRO A 52 27.26 15.67 -23.63
N ASN A 53 26.43 14.82 -24.24
CA ASN A 53 25.93 13.58 -23.66
C ASN A 53 25.16 13.72 -22.33
N ALA A 54 24.65 14.92 -22.02
CA ALA A 54 23.86 15.16 -20.81
C ALA A 54 22.51 14.41 -20.83
N ILE A 55 22.18 13.80 -19.70
CA ILE A 55 20.90 13.14 -19.45
C ILE A 55 20.22 13.84 -18.27
N LEU A 56 19.06 14.42 -18.49
CA LEU A 56 18.24 14.97 -17.41
C LEU A 56 17.30 13.89 -16.87
N PHE A 57 17.47 13.54 -15.60
CA PHE A 57 16.56 12.68 -14.84
C PHE A 57 15.57 13.54 -14.06
N ILE A 58 14.28 13.34 -14.29
CA ILE A 58 13.19 14.00 -13.60
C ILE A 58 12.40 12.93 -12.86
N ASP A 59 12.52 12.92 -11.53
CA ASP A 59 11.69 12.06 -10.70
C ASP A 59 10.26 12.60 -10.69
N GLU A 60 9.27 11.71 -10.68
CA GLU A 60 7.84 12.06 -10.68
C GLU A 60 7.50 13.09 -11.78
N ILE A 61 7.84 12.79 -13.04
CA ILE A 61 7.76 13.75 -14.15
C ILE A 61 6.33 14.29 -14.39
N HIS A 62 5.30 13.59 -13.92
CA HIS A 62 3.91 14.06 -13.95
C HIS A 62 3.68 15.31 -13.06
N THR A 63 4.55 15.59 -12.08
CA THR A 63 4.47 16.79 -11.24
C THR A 63 4.76 18.08 -12.00
N ILE A 64 5.44 18.00 -13.14
CA ILE A 64 5.75 19.17 -14.00
C ILE A 64 4.95 19.16 -15.31
N ILE A 65 4.33 18.01 -15.62
CA ILE A 65 3.49 17.79 -16.80
C ILE A 65 2.11 17.47 -16.25
N GLY A 66 1.27 18.49 -16.07
CA GLY A 66 -0.17 18.32 -15.77
C GLY A 66 -0.62 18.84 -14.40
N ALA A 67 -1.34 19.96 -14.41
CA ALA A 67 -2.80 19.96 -14.40
C ALA A 67 -3.28 21.39 -14.69
N GLY A 68 -3.88 21.59 -15.86
CA GLY A 68 -4.74 22.76 -16.10
C GLY A 68 -6.06 22.67 -15.33
N ALA A 69 -6.02 22.39 -14.03
CA ALA A 69 -7.21 22.25 -13.20
C ALA A 69 -7.40 23.49 -12.30
N THR A 70 -8.62 23.98 -12.34
CA THR A 70 -9.21 25.20 -11.78
C THR A 70 -9.19 25.32 -10.24
N SER A 71 -8.17 24.80 -9.56
CA SER A 71 -8.08 24.83 -8.09
C SER A 71 -6.63 24.72 -7.60
N GLY A 72 -5.88 25.83 -7.69
CA GLY A 72 -4.82 26.17 -6.74
C GLY A 72 -3.50 25.37 -6.74
N GLY A 73 -3.26 24.43 -7.65
CA GLY A 73 -2.03 23.61 -7.57
C GLY A 73 -1.49 23.08 -8.90
N VAL A 74 -0.16 23.20 -9.01
CA VAL A 74 0.78 22.61 -9.98
C VAL A 74 0.91 23.31 -11.34
N MET A 75 2.16 23.64 -11.66
CA MET A 75 2.59 24.46 -12.79
C MET A 75 2.78 23.58 -14.02
N ASP A 76 2.06 23.89 -15.10
CA ASP A 76 2.25 23.22 -16.38
C ASP A 76 3.54 23.74 -17.07
N ALA A 77 4.61 22.96 -16.96
CA ALA A 77 5.90 23.20 -17.60
C ALA A 77 6.09 22.38 -18.88
N SER A 78 5.07 21.65 -19.35
CA SER A 78 5.13 20.83 -20.55
C SER A 78 5.59 21.63 -21.78
N ASN A 79 5.15 22.88 -21.88
CA ASN A 79 5.50 23.81 -22.96
C ASN A 79 6.98 24.20 -22.98
N LEU A 80 7.67 24.12 -21.85
CA LEU A 80 9.12 24.36 -21.77
C LEU A 80 9.93 23.14 -22.21
N LEU A 81 9.40 21.94 -22.00
CA LEU A 81 10.06 20.68 -22.40
C LEU A 81 9.87 20.37 -23.88
N LYS A 82 8.67 20.60 -24.44
CA LYS A 82 8.31 20.27 -25.84
C LYS A 82 9.34 20.74 -26.88
N PRO A 83 9.93 21.95 -26.81
CA PRO A 83 10.92 22.42 -27.80
C PRO A 83 12.30 21.76 -27.68
N VAL A 84 12.64 21.22 -26.50
CA VAL A 84 13.95 20.66 -26.17
C VAL A 84 13.95 19.14 -26.36
N LEU A 85 12.80 18.49 -26.14
CA LEU A 85 12.59 17.08 -26.40
C LEU A 85 12.78 16.78 -27.89
N GLY A 86 13.63 15.83 -28.24
CA GLY A 86 13.83 15.39 -29.63
C GLY A 86 14.72 16.29 -30.49
N LYS A 87 15.34 17.34 -29.93
CA LYS A 87 16.48 18.01 -30.55
C LYS A 87 17.79 17.36 -30.08
N GLU A 88 18.83 17.41 -30.90
CA GLU A 88 20.18 17.06 -30.45
C GLU A 88 20.60 18.03 -29.33
N GLY A 89 21.06 17.48 -28.20
CA GLY A 89 21.50 18.26 -27.05
C GLY A 89 21.31 17.51 -25.72
N ILE A 90 20.07 17.18 -25.36
CA ILE A 90 19.74 16.62 -24.04
C ILE A 90 18.89 15.36 -24.19
N LYS A 91 19.28 14.29 -23.49
CA LYS A 91 18.46 13.08 -23.31
C LYS A 91 17.64 13.21 -22.02
N PHE A 92 16.44 12.63 -21.97
CA PHE A 92 15.56 12.72 -20.81
C PHE A 92 15.26 11.33 -20.27
N ILE A 93 15.18 11.21 -18.95
CA ILE A 93 14.63 10.06 -18.23
C ILE A 93 13.60 10.60 -17.24
N GLY A 94 12.37 10.12 -17.32
CA GLY A 94 11.31 10.46 -16.39
C GLY A 94 10.82 9.21 -15.66
N SER A 95 10.53 9.31 -14.37
CA SER A 95 9.77 8.28 -13.63
C SER A 95 8.32 8.75 -13.43
N THR A 96 7.37 7.82 -13.40
CA THR A 96 5.97 8.09 -13.09
C THR A 96 5.26 6.79 -12.74
N THR A 97 4.12 6.85 -12.06
CA THR A 97 3.28 5.67 -11.85
C THR A 97 2.43 5.35 -13.10
N PHE A 98 1.93 4.11 -13.17
CA PHE A 98 1.00 3.68 -14.23
C PHE A 98 -0.27 4.54 -14.28
N LYS A 99 -0.78 4.96 -13.11
CA LYS A 99 -1.99 5.77 -13.00
C LYS A 99 -1.78 7.15 -13.61
N GLU A 100 -0.75 7.87 -13.16
CA GLU A 100 -0.42 9.21 -13.65
C GLU A 100 -0.02 9.22 -15.12
N TYR A 101 0.66 8.17 -15.59
CA TYR A 101 0.97 8.03 -17.00
C TYR A 101 -0.29 8.05 -17.86
N ARG A 102 -1.32 7.26 -17.51
CA ARG A 102 -2.59 7.19 -18.26
C ARG A 102 -3.42 8.47 -18.16
N THR A 103 -3.51 9.05 -16.96
CA THR A 103 -4.39 10.20 -16.70
C THR A 103 -3.82 11.50 -17.22
N ILE A 104 -2.50 11.65 -17.22
CA ILE A 104 -1.84 12.93 -17.50
C ILE A 104 -0.93 12.84 -18.73
N PHE A 105 0.03 11.92 -18.72
CA PHE A 105 1.09 11.87 -19.72
C PHE A 105 0.60 11.40 -21.10
N GLU A 106 -0.26 10.38 -21.12
CA GLU A 106 -0.83 9.79 -22.33
C GLU A 106 -1.82 10.74 -23.01
N GLN A 107 -2.46 11.62 -22.24
CA GLN A 107 -3.36 12.66 -22.77
C GLN A 107 -2.59 13.74 -23.55
N ASP A 108 -1.35 14.07 -23.16
CA ASP A 108 -0.49 14.96 -23.94
C ASP A 108 0.20 14.22 -25.10
N ARG A 109 -0.46 14.24 -26.27
CA ARG A 109 0.05 13.64 -27.52
C ARG A 109 1.44 14.11 -27.93
N ALA A 110 1.87 15.31 -27.54
CA ALA A 110 3.18 15.83 -27.96
C ALA A 110 4.31 15.25 -27.10
N LEU A 111 4.05 14.96 -25.83
CA LEU A 111 5.01 14.35 -24.92
C LEU A 111 5.04 12.83 -25.07
N SER A 112 3.87 12.17 -25.12
CA SER A 112 3.79 10.71 -25.26
C SER A 112 4.49 10.18 -26.51
N ARG A 113 4.52 10.96 -27.61
CA ARG A 113 5.25 10.60 -28.84
C ARG A 113 6.77 10.80 -28.76
N ARG A 114 7.27 11.57 -27.78
CA ARG A 114 8.71 11.89 -27.62
C ARG A 114 9.40 11.07 -26.54
N PHE A 115 8.63 10.36 -25.71
CA PHE A 115 9.15 9.45 -24.70
C PHE A 115 8.90 8.01 -25.12
N GLN A 116 9.90 7.16 -24.91
CA GLN A 116 9.72 5.72 -24.99
C GLN A 116 9.26 5.21 -23.63
N LYS A 117 8.06 4.62 -23.57
CA LYS A 117 7.57 3.95 -22.37
C LYS A 117 8.39 2.67 -22.12
N VAL A 118 8.88 2.52 -20.89
CA VAL A 118 9.51 1.30 -20.39
C VAL A 118 8.75 0.88 -19.15
N ASP A 119 8.07 -0.26 -19.23
CA ASP A 119 7.30 -0.80 -18.12
C ASP A 119 8.22 -1.45 -17.09
N LEU A 120 8.18 -0.94 -15.86
CA LEU A 120 8.83 -1.54 -14.70
C LEU A 120 7.77 -2.29 -13.91
N VAL A 121 7.77 -3.61 -14.07
CA VAL A 121 6.87 -4.49 -13.32
C VAL A 121 7.45 -4.78 -11.94
N GLU A 122 6.55 -5.07 -11.00
CA GLU A 122 6.92 -5.57 -9.68
C GLU A 122 7.76 -6.86 -9.83
N PRO A 123 8.92 -6.97 -9.16
CA PRO A 123 9.73 -8.18 -9.20
C PRO A 123 9.00 -9.32 -8.49
N SER A 124 9.22 -10.55 -8.97
CA SER A 124 8.76 -11.75 -8.28
C SER A 124 9.40 -11.88 -6.90
N VAL A 125 8.79 -12.71 -6.04
CA VAL A 125 9.36 -13.05 -4.72
C VAL A 125 10.79 -13.59 -4.86
N GLN A 126 11.06 -14.44 -5.86
CA GLN A 126 12.39 -15.01 -6.07
C GLN A 126 13.43 -13.98 -6.52
N GLU A 127 13.03 -13.02 -7.36
CA GLU A 127 13.90 -11.90 -7.74
C GLU A 127 14.15 -10.97 -6.55
N THR A 128 13.13 -10.73 -5.74
CA THR A 128 13.25 -9.92 -4.51
C THR A 128 14.23 -10.55 -3.53
N ILE A 129 14.21 -11.88 -3.33
CA ILE A 129 15.20 -12.56 -2.50
C ILE A 129 16.63 -12.27 -2.99
N LYS A 130 16.87 -12.34 -4.31
CA LYS A 130 18.19 -12.00 -4.89
C LYS A 130 18.56 -10.54 -4.71
N ILE A 131 17.59 -9.63 -4.83
CA ILE A 131 17.79 -8.19 -4.56
C ILE A 131 18.22 -7.99 -3.09
N LEU A 132 17.51 -8.62 -2.14
CA LEU A 132 17.83 -8.57 -0.72
C LEU A 132 19.22 -9.17 -0.42
N GLU A 133 19.59 -10.29 -1.06
CA GLU A 133 20.94 -10.86 -0.95
C GLU A 133 22.03 -9.89 -1.47
N GLY A 134 21.75 -9.16 -2.54
CA GLY A 134 22.64 -8.13 -3.09
C GLY A 134 22.79 -6.91 -2.17
N LEU A 135 21.73 -6.56 -1.43
CA LEU A 135 21.71 -5.44 -0.48
C LEU A 135 22.23 -5.83 0.91
N LYS A 136 22.23 -7.13 1.25
CA LYS A 136 22.61 -7.68 2.55
C LYS A 136 23.85 -7.04 3.15
N LYS A 137 24.96 -7.00 2.40
CA LYS A 137 26.24 -6.49 2.92
C LYS A 137 26.16 -5.03 3.39
N LYS A 138 25.36 -4.20 2.71
CA LYS A 138 25.18 -2.79 3.09
C LYS A 138 24.41 -2.66 4.40
N TYR A 139 23.32 -3.41 4.55
CA TYR A 139 22.52 -3.42 5.78
C TYR A 139 23.27 -4.04 6.96
N GLU A 140 24.06 -5.11 6.73
CA GLU A 140 24.93 -5.70 7.76
C GLU A 140 25.96 -4.70 8.29
N GLN A 141 26.55 -3.89 7.41
CA GLN A 141 27.48 -2.83 7.80
C GLN A 141 26.77 -1.69 8.54
N HIS A 142 25.63 -1.22 8.01
CA HIS A 142 24.87 -0.11 8.59
C HIS A 142 24.37 -0.42 10.00
N HIS A 143 23.82 -1.62 10.20
CA HIS A 143 23.25 -2.06 11.48
C HIS A 143 24.24 -2.75 12.41
N GLU A 144 25.44 -3.09 11.92
CA GLU A 144 26.43 -3.91 12.64
C GLU A 144 25.90 -5.30 13.06
N LEU A 145 25.03 -5.86 12.22
CA LEU A 145 24.35 -7.14 12.43
C LEU A 145 24.59 -8.08 11.24
N LYS A 146 24.17 -9.33 11.37
CA LYS A 146 24.09 -10.30 10.27
C LYS A 146 22.63 -10.62 9.94
N TYR A 147 22.35 -10.91 8.68
CA TYR A 147 21.02 -11.41 8.27
C TYR A 147 21.12 -12.87 7.80
N SER A 148 20.31 -13.73 8.39
CA SER A 148 20.21 -15.13 7.95
C SER A 148 19.60 -15.23 6.54
N LYS A 149 19.87 -16.32 5.80
CA LYS A 149 19.19 -16.53 4.50
C LYS A 149 17.69 -16.71 4.69
N ALA A 150 17.30 -17.39 5.76
CA ALA A 150 15.90 -17.58 6.13
C ALA A 150 15.17 -16.25 6.36
N SER A 151 15.79 -15.29 7.06
CA SER A 151 15.17 -13.97 7.27
C SER A 151 14.97 -13.18 5.97
N LEU A 152 15.89 -13.25 5.01
CA LEU A 152 15.70 -12.59 3.71
C LEU A 152 14.57 -13.23 2.90
N LYS A 153 14.50 -14.57 2.93
CA LYS A 153 13.42 -15.32 2.29
C LYS A 153 12.06 -14.98 2.91
N ALA A 154 11.98 -15.04 4.25
CA ALA A 154 10.78 -14.70 4.99
C ALA A 154 10.35 -13.25 4.74
N ALA A 155 11.28 -12.29 4.67
CA ALA A 155 10.95 -10.90 4.39
C ALA A 155 10.28 -10.73 3.03
N ALA A 156 10.76 -11.41 1.99
CA ALA A 156 10.14 -11.36 0.66
C ALA A 156 8.78 -12.08 0.62
N GLU A 157 8.69 -13.30 1.16
CA GLU A 157 7.46 -14.12 1.11
C GLU A 157 6.34 -13.54 1.98
N LEU A 158 6.64 -13.20 3.23
CA LEU A 158 5.64 -12.73 4.18
C LEU A 158 5.21 -11.29 3.89
N SER A 159 6.11 -10.41 3.42
CA SER A 159 5.69 -9.06 3.01
C SER A 159 4.82 -9.09 1.75
N ALA A 160 5.09 -10.01 0.83
CA ALA A 160 4.24 -10.24 -0.33
C ALA A 160 2.83 -10.71 0.06
N LYS A 161 2.72 -11.57 1.08
CA LYS A 161 1.46 -12.13 1.55
C LYS A 161 0.64 -11.16 2.42
N HIS A 162 1.30 -10.36 3.26
CA HIS A 162 0.63 -9.63 4.34
C HIS A 162 0.62 -8.11 4.20
N ILE A 163 1.50 -7.53 3.37
CA ILE A 163 1.57 -6.08 3.14
C ILE A 163 1.12 -5.83 1.70
N ASN A 164 -0.20 -5.62 1.52
CA ASN A 164 -0.86 -5.58 0.22
C ASN A 164 -0.97 -4.17 -0.38
N ASP A 165 -0.77 -3.14 0.43
CA ASP A 165 -0.83 -1.72 0.03
C ASP A 165 0.49 -1.21 -0.59
N LYS A 166 1.54 -2.02 -0.53
CA LYS A 166 2.86 -1.74 -1.11
C LYS A 166 3.32 -2.83 -2.07
N PHE A 167 4.26 -2.48 -2.93
CA PHE A 167 4.84 -3.37 -3.93
C PHE A 167 6.26 -3.81 -3.55
N LEU A 168 6.64 -5.01 -3.98
CA LEU A 168 8.02 -5.45 -3.98
C LEU A 168 8.87 -4.59 -4.94
N PRO A 169 10.19 -4.46 -4.70
CA PRO A 169 10.95 -5.01 -3.58
C PRO A 169 10.92 -4.12 -2.33
N ASP A 170 10.32 -2.93 -2.42
CA ASP A 170 10.39 -1.85 -1.42
C ASP A 170 9.91 -2.31 -0.04
N LYS A 171 8.70 -2.89 0.05
CA LYS A 171 8.16 -3.41 1.31
C LYS A 171 9.03 -4.46 1.99
N ALA A 172 9.75 -5.28 1.21
CA ALA A 172 10.64 -6.30 1.78
C ALA A 172 11.95 -5.69 2.28
N ILE A 173 12.42 -4.61 1.64
CA ILE A 173 13.59 -3.84 2.07
C ILE A 173 13.26 -3.12 3.38
N ASP A 174 12.10 -2.45 3.46
CA ASP A 174 11.60 -1.80 4.70
C ASP A 174 11.60 -2.78 5.87
N VAL A 175 11.07 -3.99 5.67
CA VAL A 175 11.01 -5.04 6.71
C VAL A 175 12.41 -5.43 7.21
N ILE A 176 13.39 -5.56 6.30
CA ILE A 176 14.77 -5.92 6.66
C ILE A 176 15.48 -4.78 7.40
N ASP A 177 15.22 -3.54 6.99
CA ASP A 177 15.78 -2.36 7.65
C ASP A 177 15.25 -2.21 9.07
N GLU A 178 13.93 -2.27 9.23
CA GLU A 178 13.25 -2.18 10.53
C GLU A 178 13.64 -3.34 11.46
N ALA A 179 13.76 -4.57 10.94
CA ALA A 179 14.22 -5.72 11.74
C ALA A 179 15.66 -5.52 12.24
N GLY A 180 16.52 -4.93 11.41
CA GLY A 180 17.89 -4.56 11.80
C GLY A 180 17.92 -3.50 12.89
N ALA A 181 17.21 -2.39 12.67
CA ALA A 181 17.13 -1.28 13.61
C ALA A 181 16.59 -1.74 14.97
N ARG A 182 15.50 -2.52 14.97
CA ARG A 182 14.87 -3.04 16.19
C ARG A 182 15.77 -4.00 16.96
N LEU A 183 16.51 -4.89 16.28
CA LEU A 183 17.44 -5.78 16.97
C LEU A 183 18.61 -5.00 17.58
N ARG A 184 19.10 -3.97 16.89
CA ARG A 184 20.18 -3.10 17.38
C ARG A 184 19.78 -2.28 18.62
N LEU A 185 18.55 -1.79 18.67
CA LEU A 185 18.03 -1.02 19.82
C LEU A 185 17.85 -1.87 21.09
N ASN A 186 17.73 -3.19 20.96
CA ASN A 186 17.61 -4.08 22.10
C ASN A 186 18.98 -4.36 22.75
N LEU A 187 19.42 -3.44 23.61
CA LEU A 187 20.73 -3.40 24.29
C LEU A 187 21.09 -4.66 25.10
N ASN A 188 20.12 -5.50 25.44
CA ASN A 188 20.31 -6.70 26.29
C ASN A 188 20.59 -7.99 25.50
N ILE A 189 20.69 -7.92 24.17
CA ILE A 189 20.77 -9.12 23.32
C ILE A 189 22.21 -9.33 22.82
N LYS A 190 22.87 -10.41 23.27
CA LYS A 190 24.17 -10.86 22.71
C LYS A 190 24.06 -11.30 21.24
N ARG A 191 22.87 -11.63 20.77
CA ARG A 191 22.59 -12.09 19.40
C ARG A 191 22.70 -10.94 18.40
N LYS A 192 23.70 -11.00 17.52
CA LYS A 192 23.91 -10.06 16.41
C LYS A 192 23.42 -10.60 15.06
N THR A 193 22.35 -11.39 15.05
CA THR A 193 21.82 -11.99 13.82
C THR A 193 20.31 -11.92 13.80
N VAL A 194 19.78 -11.30 12.75
CA VAL A 194 18.36 -11.24 12.43
C VAL A 194 17.91 -12.59 11.88
N ASN A 195 16.92 -13.20 12.51
CA ASN A 195 16.31 -14.46 12.09
C ASN A 195 14.90 -14.24 11.53
N GLU A 196 14.25 -15.33 11.12
CA GLU A 196 12.89 -15.34 10.59
C GLU A 196 11.85 -14.76 11.57
N GLN A 197 11.96 -15.10 12.87
CA GLN A 197 11.05 -14.60 13.90
C GLN A 197 11.11 -13.08 14.09
N ASP A 198 12.30 -12.48 13.91
CA ASP A 198 12.44 -11.02 13.96
C ASP A 198 11.68 -10.35 12.82
N VAL A 199 11.74 -10.95 11.63
CA VAL A 199 11.02 -10.50 10.42
C VAL A 199 9.52 -10.67 10.57
N GLU A 200 9.06 -11.83 11.04
CA GLU A 200 7.64 -12.09 11.34
C GLU A 200 7.07 -11.02 12.28
N ARG A 201 7.83 -10.64 13.31
CA ARG A 201 7.40 -9.63 14.27
C ARG A 201 7.30 -8.25 13.65
N VAL A 202 8.24 -7.87 12.79
CA VAL A 202 8.20 -6.59 12.07
C VAL A 202 7.01 -6.55 11.12
N ILE A 203 6.79 -7.62 10.35
CA ILE A 203 5.64 -7.71 9.43
C ILE A 203 4.34 -7.65 10.20
N SER A 204 4.24 -8.32 11.35
CA SER A 204 3.06 -8.24 12.21
C SER A 204 2.75 -6.80 12.60
N LEU A 205 3.77 -6.01 12.93
CA LEU A 205 3.59 -4.61 13.30
C LEU A 205 3.24 -3.73 12.09
N MET A 206 3.91 -3.93 10.95
CA MET A 206 3.66 -3.16 9.72
C MET A 206 2.28 -3.44 9.14
N ALA A 207 1.87 -4.71 9.08
CA ALA A 207 0.56 -5.14 8.60
C ALA A 207 -0.53 -5.05 9.68
N GLN A 208 -0.22 -4.51 10.87
CA GLN A 208 -1.14 -4.40 12.01
C GLN A 208 -1.81 -5.73 12.38
N ILE A 209 -1.09 -6.83 12.20
CA ILE A 209 -1.48 -8.15 12.68
C ILE A 209 -1.21 -8.17 14.19
N PRO A 210 -2.22 -8.39 15.05
CA PRO A 210 -1.99 -8.48 16.49
C PRO A 210 -0.85 -9.46 16.80
N GLU A 211 0.05 -9.14 17.75
CA GLU A 211 1.21 -9.99 18.10
C GLU A 211 0.80 -11.45 18.48
N LYS A 212 -0.48 -11.67 18.80
CA LYS A 212 -1.04 -12.99 19.09
C LYS A 212 -1.22 -13.85 17.82
N SER A 213 -1.47 -13.24 16.66
CA SER A 213 -1.90 -13.89 15.40
C SER A 213 -0.82 -14.52 14.51
N VAL A 214 0.45 -14.37 14.87
CA VAL A 214 1.59 -14.91 14.09
C VAL A 214 2.41 -15.91 14.94
N SER A 215 2.07 -16.05 16.21
CA SER A 215 2.80 -16.84 17.20
C SER A 215 2.04 -18.11 17.59
N THR A 216 2.75 -19.14 18.03
CA THR A 216 2.21 -20.32 18.75
C THR A 216 1.21 -20.01 19.88
N LYS A 217 1.11 -18.76 20.34
CA LYS A 217 0.06 -18.26 21.24
C LYS A 217 -1.35 -18.25 20.64
N ASP A 218 -1.51 -18.25 19.31
CA ASP A 218 -2.82 -18.33 18.66
C ASP A 218 -3.60 -19.57 19.04
N ARG A 219 -2.93 -20.72 19.07
CA ARG A 219 -3.56 -22.00 19.45
C ARG A 219 -4.14 -21.94 20.87
N VAL A 220 -3.49 -21.21 21.78
CA VAL A 220 -3.92 -21.10 23.19
C VAL A 220 -5.06 -20.10 23.35
N SER A 221 -5.07 -19.00 22.57
CA SER A 221 -6.12 -17.98 22.64
C SER A 221 -7.41 -18.43 21.94
N LEU A 222 -7.30 -19.08 20.78
CA LEU A 222 -8.46 -19.59 20.04
C LEU A 222 -9.14 -20.75 20.75
N GLY A 223 -8.38 -21.63 21.40
CA GLY A 223 -8.93 -22.74 22.19
C GLY A 223 -9.79 -22.33 23.38
N LYS A 224 -9.74 -21.05 23.79
CA LYS A 224 -10.56 -20.47 24.87
C LYS A 224 -11.62 -19.49 24.39
N LEU A 225 -11.71 -19.25 23.08
CA LEU A 225 -12.60 -18.22 22.52
C LEU A 225 -14.06 -18.43 22.93
N GLU A 226 -14.56 -19.66 22.86
CA GLU A 226 -15.92 -20.01 23.26
C GLU A 226 -16.15 -19.75 24.75
N GLU A 227 -15.20 -20.16 25.61
CA GLU A 227 -15.27 -19.96 27.05
C GLU A 227 -15.26 -18.47 27.42
N ASP A 228 -14.36 -17.70 26.80
CA ASP A 228 -14.22 -16.27 27.06
C ASP A 228 -15.45 -15.48 26.59
N LEU A 229 -16.07 -15.86 25.47
CA LEU A 229 -17.32 -15.27 25.01
C LEU A 229 -18.50 -15.63 25.94
N LYS A 230 -18.63 -16.89 26.38
CA LYS A 230 -19.68 -17.33 27.31
C LYS A 230 -19.60 -16.70 28.69
N ARG A 231 -18.42 -16.20 29.10
CA ARG A 231 -18.26 -15.44 30.36
C ARG A 231 -18.92 -14.07 30.33
N VAL A 232 -19.10 -13.48 29.15
CA VAL A 232 -19.62 -12.12 28.99
C VAL A 232 -20.96 -12.07 28.25
N ILE A 233 -21.27 -13.08 27.43
CA ILE A 233 -22.55 -13.22 26.72
C ILE A 233 -23.31 -14.41 27.32
N PHE A 234 -24.48 -14.12 27.91
CA PHE A 234 -25.30 -15.12 28.58
C PHE A 234 -26.50 -15.54 27.74
N GLY A 235 -26.86 -16.83 27.79
CA GLY A 235 -28.08 -17.34 27.17
C GLY A 235 -28.06 -17.45 25.64
N GLN A 236 -26.86 -17.40 25.04
CA GLN A 236 -26.65 -17.49 23.58
C GLN A 236 -25.63 -18.58 23.20
N ASP A 237 -25.56 -19.64 24.02
CA ASP A 237 -24.50 -20.66 23.96
C ASP A 237 -24.33 -21.29 22.58
N GLU A 238 -25.44 -21.61 21.90
CA GLU A 238 -25.42 -22.21 20.56
C GLU A 238 -24.81 -21.25 19.52
N ALA A 239 -25.19 -19.97 19.56
CA ALA A 239 -24.67 -18.96 18.65
C ALA A 239 -23.17 -18.72 18.87
N ILE A 240 -22.74 -18.64 20.14
CA ILE A 240 -21.33 -18.48 20.51
C ILE A 240 -20.51 -19.69 20.06
N GLN A 241 -21.04 -20.91 20.22
CA GLN A 241 -20.36 -22.14 19.81
C GLN A 241 -20.17 -22.18 18.28
N LYS A 242 -21.21 -21.88 17.50
CA LYS A 242 -21.14 -21.82 16.03
C LYS A 242 -20.13 -20.77 15.54
N LEU A 243 -20.18 -19.57 16.13
CA LEU A 243 -19.23 -18.49 15.85
C LEU A 243 -17.78 -18.92 16.13
N SER A 244 -17.54 -19.44 17.33
CA SER A 244 -16.21 -19.84 17.78
C SER A 244 -15.64 -20.97 16.90
N ASN A 245 -16.44 -21.97 16.56
CA ASN A 245 -16.04 -23.08 15.69
C ASN A 245 -15.64 -22.61 14.29
N SER A 246 -16.42 -21.70 13.68
CA SER A 246 -16.12 -21.18 12.36
C SER A 246 -14.80 -20.40 12.34
N ILE A 247 -14.56 -19.56 13.36
CA ILE A 247 -13.30 -18.81 13.50
C ILE A 247 -12.11 -19.75 13.72
N MET A 248 -12.28 -20.76 14.58
CA MET A 248 -11.25 -21.77 14.82
C MET A 248 -10.88 -22.56 13.56
N MET A 249 -11.87 -22.97 12.75
CA MET A 249 -11.64 -23.69 11.49
C MET A 249 -10.87 -22.83 10.49
N SER A 250 -11.30 -21.59 10.28
CA SER A 250 -10.63 -20.67 9.36
C SER A 250 -9.17 -20.41 9.78
N ARG A 251 -8.93 -20.16 11.07
CA ARG A 251 -7.58 -19.95 11.63
C ARG A 251 -6.71 -21.21 11.65
N ALA A 252 -7.31 -22.40 11.64
CA ALA A 252 -6.58 -23.66 11.48
C ALA A 252 -6.12 -23.93 10.03
N GLY A 253 -6.40 -23.01 9.09
CA GLY A 253 -6.08 -23.17 7.68
C GLY A 253 -7.04 -24.12 6.95
N LEU A 254 -8.21 -24.39 7.54
CA LEU A 254 -9.26 -25.20 6.92
C LEU A 254 -10.30 -24.33 6.19
N GLY A 255 -10.07 -23.02 6.07
CA GLY A 255 -10.88 -22.07 5.31
C GLY A 255 -10.29 -21.77 3.93
N GLU A 256 -11.05 -21.04 3.11
CA GLU A 256 -10.61 -20.55 1.81
C GLU A 256 -9.79 -19.26 1.98
N GLU A 257 -8.60 -19.18 1.36
CA GLU A 257 -7.71 -17.99 1.49
C GLU A 257 -8.29 -16.73 0.81
N GLU A 258 -9.16 -16.88 -0.18
CA GLU A 258 -9.77 -15.78 -0.93
C GLU A 258 -11.14 -15.35 -0.36
N LYS A 259 -11.43 -15.66 0.92
CA LYS A 259 -12.70 -15.28 1.57
C LYS A 259 -12.46 -14.72 2.97
N PRO A 260 -13.40 -13.92 3.49
CA PRO A 260 -13.32 -13.44 4.87
C PRO A 260 -13.26 -14.62 5.85
N ILE A 261 -12.62 -14.40 7.00
CA ILE A 261 -12.45 -15.43 8.06
C ILE A 261 -13.80 -16.05 8.47
N GLY A 262 -14.85 -15.23 8.48
CA GLY A 262 -16.22 -15.70 8.67
C GLY A 262 -17.24 -14.59 8.42
N SER A 263 -18.35 -14.96 7.77
CA SER A 263 -19.48 -14.09 7.47
C SER A 263 -20.69 -14.57 8.25
N PHE A 264 -21.18 -13.75 9.18
CA PHE A 264 -22.23 -14.15 10.13
C PHE A 264 -23.44 -13.20 10.04
N LEU A 265 -24.63 -13.78 10.07
CA LEU A 265 -25.88 -13.03 10.22
C LEU A 265 -26.48 -13.33 11.60
N PHE A 266 -26.46 -12.35 12.50
CA PHE A 266 -27.11 -12.46 13.80
C PHE A 266 -28.57 -11.99 13.69
N SER A 267 -29.50 -12.91 13.92
CA SER A 267 -30.94 -12.65 13.93
C SER A 267 -31.52 -12.87 15.32
N GLY A 268 -32.48 -12.04 15.72
CA GLY A 268 -33.14 -12.11 17.02
C GLY A 268 -33.78 -10.78 17.43
N PRO A 269 -34.51 -10.71 18.56
CA PRO A 269 -35.12 -9.48 19.05
C PRO A 269 -34.11 -8.36 19.35
N THR A 270 -34.60 -7.13 19.53
CA THR A 270 -33.76 -6.01 19.98
C THR A 270 -33.27 -6.25 21.41
N GLY A 271 -32.05 -5.80 21.72
CA GLY A 271 -31.49 -5.87 23.08
C GLY A 271 -30.97 -7.24 23.54
N VAL A 272 -31.03 -8.30 22.72
CA VAL A 272 -30.58 -9.66 23.12
C VAL A 272 -29.06 -9.90 23.03
N GLY A 273 -28.28 -8.87 22.70
CA GLY A 273 -26.81 -8.95 22.69
C GLY A 273 -26.15 -9.17 21.33
N LYS A 274 -26.87 -9.09 20.20
CA LYS A 274 -26.30 -9.27 18.84
C LYS A 274 -25.06 -8.41 18.59
N THR A 275 -25.17 -7.10 18.85
CA THR A 275 -24.09 -6.12 18.71
C THR A 275 -22.97 -6.34 19.74
N GLU A 276 -23.33 -6.80 20.94
CA GLU A 276 -22.38 -7.03 22.03
C GLU A 276 -21.47 -8.22 21.75
N VAL A 277 -21.99 -9.28 21.10
CA VAL A 277 -21.18 -10.42 20.63
C VAL A 277 -20.04 -9.96 19.74
N SER A 278 -20.32 -9.13 18.72
CA SER A 278 -19.28 -8.61 17.82
C SER A 278 -18.26 -7.72 18.54
N ARG A 279 -18.72 -6.89 19.48
CA ARG A 279 -17.85 -6.04 20.30
C ARG A 279 -16.91 -6.85 21.19
N GLN A 280 -17.44 -7.87 21.88
CA GLN A 280 -16.62 -8.74 22.74
C GLN A 280 -15.68 -9.61 21.90
N LEU A 281 -16.11 -10.07 20.73
CA LEU A 281 -15.25 -10.80 19.80
C LEU A 281 -14.01 -9.98 19.41
N ALA A 282 -14.22 -8.73 18.97
CA ALA A 282 -13.12 -7.84 18.61
C ALA A 282 -12.14 -7.63 19.78
N LYS A 283 -12.68 -7.39 20.98
CA LYS A 283 -11.90 -7.18 22.20
C LYS A 283 -11.09 -8.42 22.62
N ILE A 284 -11.68 -9.61 22.55
CA ILE A 284 -11.02 -10.88 22.91
C ILE A 284 -9.91 -11.21 21.92
N LEU A 285 -10.18 -11.03 20.62
CA LEU A 285 -9.19 -11.23 19.56
C LEU A 285 -8.12 -10.13 19.54
N GLY A 286 -8.38 -8.97 20.15
CA GLY A 286 -7.46 -7.84 20.17
C GLY A 286 -7.36 -7.15 18.81
N VAL A 287 -8.47 -7.08 18.08
CA VAL A 287 -8.60 -6.44 16.77
C VAL A 287 -9.57 -5.26 16.84
N GLU A 288 -9.50 -4.37 15.86
CA GLU A 288 -10.38 -3.21 15.80
C GLU A 288 -11.83 -3.62 15.51
N LEU A 289 -12.81 -2.92 16.10
CA LEU A 289 -14.22 -3.05 15.75
C LEU A 289 -14.62 -1.91 14.82
N ILE A 290 -14.83 -2.22 13.54
CA ILE A 290 -15.32 -1.26 12.56
C ILE A 290 -16.85 -1.37 12.51
N ARG A 291 -17.56 -0.32 12.91
CA ARG A 291 -19.02 -0.31 12.96
C ARG A 291 -19.60 0.64 11.92
N PHE A 292 -20.55 0.14 11.14
CA PHE A 292 -21.40 0.93 10.26
C PHE A 292 -22.88 0.72 10.63
N ASP A 293 -23.62 1.81 10.81
CA ASP A 293 -25.06 1.78 11.04
C ASP A 293 -25.79 1.82 9.69
N MET A 294 -26.45 0.73 9.31
CA MET A 294 -27.10 0.62 8.00
C MET A 294 -28.34 1.50 7.85
N SER A 295 -28.86 2.06 8.94
CA SER A 295 -29.86 3.15 8.87
C SER A 295 -29.33 4.39 8.16
N GLU A 296 -28.02 4.65 8.21
CA GLU A 296 -27.41 5.78 7.48
C GLU A 296 -27.22 5.50 5.99
N TYR A 297 -27.38 4.23 5.57
CA TYR A 297 -27.13 3.76 4.21
C TYR A 297 -28.42 3.28 3.49
N MET A 298 -29.56 3.85 3.87
CA MET A 298 -30.88 3.55 3.28
C MET A 298 -31.02 4.10 1.85
N GLU A 299 -30.30 5.17 1.51
CA GLU A 299 -30.43 5.86 0.23
C GLU A 299 -29.23 5.65 -0.68
N ARG A 300 -29.47 5.57 -1.99
CA ARG A 300 -28.42 5.32 -2.99
C ARG A 300 -27.20 6.25 -2.88
N HIS A 301 -27.43 7.54 -2.61
CA HIS A 301 -26.36 8.53 -2.53
C HIS A 301 -25.45 8.34 -1.29
N THR A 302 -25.98 7.75 -0.22
CA THR A 302 -25.21 7.42 1.00
C THR A 302 -24.37 6.16 0.81
N VAL A 303 -24.84 5.20 0.00
CA VAL A 303 -24.08 4.00 -0.40
C VAL A 303 -22.80 4.38 -1.14
N SER A 304 -22.85 5.42 -1.97
CA SER A 304 -21.66 5.96 -2.64
C SER A 304 -20.59 6.45 -1.66
N ARG A 305 -20.94 6.84 -0.43
CA ARG A 305 -19.91 7.17 0.59
C ARG A 305 -19.24 5.92 1.16
N LEU A 306 -19.97 4.81 1.26
CA LEU A 306 -19.44 3.55 1.78
C LEU A 306 -18.39 2.94 0.83
N ILE A 307 -18.66 2.98 -0.48
CA ILE A 307 -17.85 2.31 -1.52
C ILE A 307 -16.95 3.29 -2.29
N GLY A 308 -17.28 4.58 -2.30
CA GLY A 308 -16.64 5.63 -3.09
C GLY A 308 -17.59 6.18 -4.15
N ALA A 309 -17.54 7.48 -4.44
CA ALA A 309 -18.41 8.06 -5.46
C ALA A 309 -17.92 7.70 -6.87
N PRO A 310 -18.81 7.56 -7.87
CA PRO A 310 -18.41 7.33 -9.26
C PRO A 310 -17.79 8.60 -9.90
N PRO A 311 -17.03 8.46 -11.01
CA PRO A 311 -16.44 9.61 -11.72
C PRO A 311 -17.47 10.68 -12.07
N GLY A 312 -17.17 11.93 -11.73
CA GLY A 312 -18.02 13.09 -12.02
C GLY A 312 -18.98 13.51 -10.89
N TYR A 313 -18.96 12.83 -9.73
CA TYR A 313 -19.73 13.21 -8.54
C TYR A 313 -18.85 13.86 -7.47
N VAL A 314 -19.45 14.73 -6.65
CA VAL A 314 -18.77 15.36 -5.50
C VAL A 314 -18.30 14.27 -4.53
N GLY A 315 -17.02 14.27 -4.19
CA GLY A 315 -16.39 13.24 -3.36
C GLY A 315 -15.78 12.08 -4.14
N TYR A 316 -15.68 12.16 -5.48
CA TYR A 316 -14.97 11.16 -6.30
C TYR A 316 -13.53 10.92 -5.83
N ASP A 317 -12.80 11.99 -5.48
CA ASP A 317 -11.42 11.86 -4.99
C ASP A 317 -11.32 11.31 -3.56
N GLN A 318 -12.44 11.16 -2.85
CA GLN A 318 -12.52 10.53 -1.54
C GLN A 318 -12.78 9.03 -1.72
N GLY A 319 -11.94 8.19 -1.12
CA GLY A 319 -12.13 6.73 -1.14
C GLY A 319 -13.43 6.31 -0.44
N GLY A 320 -13.82 5.05 -0.61
CA GLY A 320 -14.94 4.50 0.14
C GLY A 320 -14.64 4.41 1.64
N LEU A 321 -15.58 4.79 2.50
CA LEU A 321 -15.41 4.67 3.95
C LEU A 321 -15.11 3.23 4.38
N LEU A 322 -15.73 2.24 3.74
CA LEU A 322 -15.51 0.82 4.04
C LEU A 322 -14.12 0.37 3.58
N THR A 323 -13.75 0.67 2.33
CA THR A 323 -12.43 0.28 1.80
C THR A 323 -11.30 0.95 2.58
N GLU A 324 -11.43 2.23 2.93
CA GLU A 324 -10.44 2.95 3.72
C GLU A 324 -10.32 2.40 5.15
N ALA A 325 -11.45 2.12 5.81
CA ALA A 325 -11.44 1.57 7.18
C ALA A 325 -10.78 0.18 7.23
N VAL A 326 -11.03 -0.67 6.23
CA VAL A 326 -10.45 -2.01 6.12
C VAL A 326 -8.99 -1.96 5.70
N SER A 327 -8.61 -1.12 4.73
CA SER A 327 -7.20 -0.91 4.40
C SER A 327 -6.39 -0.39 5.59
N LYS A 328 -7.00 0.46 6.44
CA LYS A 328 -6.35 0.96 7.66
C LYS A 328 -6.24 -0.10 8.76
N ASN A 329 -7.24 -0.98 8.88
CA ASN A 329 -7.28 -2.06 9.88
C ASN A 329 -7.64 -3.41 9.23
N PRO A 330 -6.68 -4.07 8.53
CA PRO A 330 -6.94 -5.30 7.79
C PRO A 330 -7.41 -6.46 8.68
N HIS A 331 -6.97 -6.46 9.94
CA HIS A 331 -7.44 -7.38 10.97
C HIS A 331 -8.44 -6.67 11.86
N SER A 332 -9.72 -6.82 11.54
CA SER A 332 -10.82 -6.18 12.25
C SER A 332 -12.06 -7.06 12.26
N VAL A 333 -12.99 -6.74 13.16
CA VAL A 333 -14.37 -7.22 13.10
C VAL A 333 -15.21 -6.12 12.49
N ILE A 334 -15.85 -6.41 11.35
CA ILE A 334 -16.76 -5.48 10.70
C ILE A 334 -18.18 -5.78 11.16
N LEU A 335 -18.81 -4.79 11.78
CA LEU A 335 -20.18 -4.84 12.26
C LEU A 335 -21.07 -3.93 11.40
N LEU A 336 -22.04 -4.55 10.73
CA LEU A 336 -23.11 -3.86 10.00
C LEU A 336 -24.39 -3.95 10.83
N ASP A 337 -24.70 -2.88 11.56
CA ASP A 337 -25.86 -2.81 12.44
C ASP A 337 -27.13 -2.53 11.64
N GLU A 338 -28.27 -3.11 12.03
CA GLU A 338 -29.57 -2.95 11.35
C GLU A 338 -29.54 -3.21 9.83
N ILE A 339 -28.83 -4.26 9.40
CA ILE A 339 -28.61 -4.61 7.98
C ILE A 339 -29.89 -4.69 7.13
N GLU A 340 -31.03 -5.00 7.74
CA GLU A 340 -32.34 -5.00 7.09
C GLU A 340 -32.77 -3.63 6.53
N LYS A 341 -32.19 -2.54 7.03
CA LYS A 341 -32.47 -1.17 6.55
C LYS A 341 -31.56 -0.74 5.39
N ALA A 342 -30.49 -1.49 5.12
CA ALA A 342 -29.53 -1.12 4.08
C ALA A 342 -30.18 -1.05 2.70
N HIS A 343 -29.72 -0.11 1.86
CA HIS A 343 -30.09 -0.07 0.46
C HIS A 343 -29.64 -1.35 -0.29
N PRO A 344 -30.40 -1.87 -1.28
CA PRO A 344 -30.04 -3.08 -2.03
C PRO A 344 -28.64 -3.10 -2.65
N GLU A 345 -28.10 -1.94 -3.05
CA GLU A 345 -26.72 -1.85 -3.59
C GLU A 345 -25.65 -2.22 -2.54
N VAL A 346 -25.91 -2.05 -1.24
CA VAL A 346 -24.99 -2.50 -0.17
C VAL A 346 -24.84 -4.02 -0.22
N PHE A 347 -25.94 -4.76 -0.42
CA PHE A 347 -25.91 -6.22 -0.50
C PHE A 347 -25.07 -6.71 -1.69
N ASN A 348 -25.11 -6.03 -2.83
CA ASN A 348 -24.27 -6.38 -3.99
C ASN A 348 -22.78 -6.29 -3.66
N VAL A 349 -22.39 -5.28 -2.88
CA VAL A 349 -21.02 -5.13 -2.40
C VAL A 349 -20.66 -6.21 -1.39
N LEU A 350 -21.56 -6.53 -0.47
CA LEU A 350 -21.32 -7.59 0.50
C LEU A 350 -21.18 -8.96 -0.17
N LEU A 351 -21.93 -9.23 -1.24
CA LEU A 351 -21.74 -10.45 -2.04
C LEU A 351 -20.32 -10.53 -2.61
N GLN A 352 -19.81 -9.45 -3.21
CA GLN A 352 -18.43 -9.40 -3.71
C GLN A 352 -17.40 -9.65 -2.60
N VAL A 353 -17.60 -9.05 -1.43
CA VAL A 353 -16.73 -9.26 -0.26
C VAL A 353 -16.77 -10.71 0.21
N MET A 354 -17.95 -11.33 0.28
CA MET A 354 -18.10 -12.71 0.73
C MET A 354 -17.58 -13.75 -0.28
N ASP A 355 -17.60 -13.43 -1.57
CA ASP A 355 -17.14 -14.34 -2.64
C ASP A 355 -15.63 -14.28 -2.85
N HIS A 356 -15.03 -13.09 -2.77
CA HIS A 356 -13.64 -12.84 -3.18
C HIS A 356 -12.73 -12.27 -2.08
N GLY A 357 -13.26 -11.97 -0.89
CA GLY A 357 -12.47 -11.37 0.20
C GLY A 357 -11.83 -10.04 -0.17
N MET A 358 -12.31 -9.39 -1.23
CA MET A 358 -11.70 -8.23 -1.86
C MET A 358 -12.77 -7.27 -2.35
N LEU A 359 -12.60 -5.99 -2.03
CA LEU A 359 -13.41 -4.91 -2.58
C LEU A 359 -12.52 -3.89 -3.27
N THR A 360 -12.87 -3.52 -4.49
CA THR A 360 -12.20 -2.43 -5.22
C THR A 360 -13.12 -1.22 -5.21
N ASP A 361 -12.63 -0.09 -4.71
CA ASP A 361 -13.38 1.17 -4.77
C ASP A 361 -13.38 1.77 -6.18
N ASN A 362 -14.19 2.83 -6.38
CA ASN A 362 -14.29 3.53 -7.66
C ASN A 362 -12.99 4.26 -8.07
N ASN A 363 -12.01 4.38 -7.18
CA ASN A 363 -10.69 4.95 -7.44
C ASN A 363 -9.62 3.90 -7.77
N GLY A 364 -10.00 2.62 -7.79
CA GLY A 364 -9.13 1.48 -8.05
C GLY A 364 -8.30 1.05 -6.83
N ARG A 365 -8.63 1.53 -5.62
CA ARG A 365 -8.00 1.03 -4.38
C ARG A 365 -8.64 -0.29 -3.99
N GLN A 366 -7.80 -1.26 -3.65
CA GLN A 366 -8.23 -2.57 -3.19
C GLN A 366 -8.16 -2.67 -1.67
N ALA A 367 -9.20 -3.24 -1.07
CA ALA A 367 -9.26 -3.60 0.33
C ALA A 367 -9.48 -5.11 0.46
N SER A 368 -8.67 -5.76 1.30
CA SER A 368 -8.70 -7.21 1.58
C SER A 368 -9.42 -7.46 2.91
N PHE A 369 -10.41 -8.35 2.90
CA PHE A 369 -11.38 -8.62 3.97
C PHE A 369 -11.19 -9.99 4.63
#